data_AF-A0A7C3L763-F1
#
_entry.id   AF-A0A7C3L763-F1
#
_cell.length_a   1.000
_cell.length_b   1.000
_cell.length_c   1.000
_cell.angle_alpha   90.00
_cell.angle_beta   90.00
_cell.angle_gamma   90.00
#
_symmetry.space_group_name_H-M   'P 1'
#
loop_
_entity.id
_entity.type
_entity.pdbx_description
1 polymer ?
#
loop_
_entity_poly.entity_id
_entity_poly.type
_entity_poly.pdbx_seq_one_letter_code
_entity_poly.pdbx_strand_id
1 'polypeptide(L)'
;DAAHKTAHNILDRMAIIPRYFEASGLDVSPQIIKKLDNKRKIPMVGKLIDMLHIIYEEEIDHVLKGDRWFKYLCEQENKSEDIYFEILERYDLLHKHRPYVNVSARKDAGFTCKEIKRLGAKECS
;
A
#
# COMPACT_ATOMS: atom_id res chain seq x y z
N ASP A 1 5.27 13.36 11.43
CA ASP A 1 5.12 12.07 10.75
C ASP A 1 3.63 11.74 10.55
N ALA A 2 3.27 10.90 9.56
CA ALA A 2 1.90 10.56 9.20
C ALA A 2 1.10 9.93 10.37
N ALA A 3 1.75 9.12 11.20
CA ALA A 3 1.12 8.52 12.38
C ALA A 3 0.60 9.58 13.37
N HIS A 4 1.38 10.63 13.64
CA HIS A 4 0.93 11.74 14.50
C HIS A 4 -0.20 12.53 13.85
N LYS A 5 -0.12 12.77 12.53
CA LYS A 5 -1.14 13.53 11.80
C LYS A 5 -2.50 12.82 11.80
N THR A 6 -2.54 11.50 11.79
CA THR A 6 -3.79 10.71 11.77
C THR A 6 -4.22 10.21 13.16
N ALA A 7 -3.51 10.58 14.23
CA ALA A 7 -3.79 10.05 15.57
C ALA A 7 -5.19 10.38 16.11
N HIS A 8 -5.82 11.43 15.59
CA HIS A 8 -7.12 11.93 16.04
C HIS A 8 -8.30 11.35 15.25
N ASN A 9 -8.06 10.59 14.18
CA ASN A 9 -9.12 10.02 13.35
C ASN A 9 -8.72 8.61 12.89
N ILE A 10 -9.43 7.59 13.39
CA ILE A 10 -9.10 6.18 13.14
C ILE A 10 -9.36 5.80 11.67
N LEU A 11 -10.43 6.29 11.05
CA LEU A 11 -10.72 6.05 9.64
C LEU A 11 -9.61 6.63 8.74
N ASP A 12 -9.19 7.87 9.02
CA ASP A 12 -8.06 8.49 8.32
C ASP A 12 -6.78 7.68 8.53
N ARG A 13 -6.52 7.22 9.76
CA ARG A 13 -5.37 6.38 10.05
C ARG A 13 -5.36 5.08 9.24
N MET A 14 -6.50 4.40 9.12
CA MET A 14 -6.60 3.17 8.31
C MET A 14 -6.43 3.45 6.81
N ALA A 15 -6.91 4.59 6.31
CA ALA A 15 -6.66 4.98 4.92
C ALA A 15 -5.17 5.33 4.66
N ILE A 16 -4.53 6.05 5.57
CA ILE A 16 -3.20 6.60 5.34
C ILE A 16 -2.09 5.60 5.66
N ILE A 17 -2.13 4.92 6.80
CA ILE A 17 -1.00 4.10 7.26
C ILE A 17 -0.96 2.76 6.50
N PRO A 18 -1.92 1.83 6.70
CA PRO A 18 -1.83 0.55 6.01
C PRO A 18 -2.23 0.64 4.53
N ARG A 19 -3.29 1.37 4.17
CA ARG A 19 -3.74 1.40 2.77
C ARG A 19 -2.88 2.26 1.84
N TYR A 20 -2.21 3.31 2.33
CA TYR A 20 -1.34 4.14 1.48
C TYR A 20 0.14 3.89 1.70
N PHE A 21 0.65 4.01 2.93
CA PHE A 21 2.09 3.90 3.19
C PHE A 21 2.58 2.46 3.11
N GLU A 22 1.97 1.51 3.80
CA GLU A 22 2.36 0.09 3.74
C GLU A 22 2.17 -0.47 2.33
N ALA A 23 1.04 -0.15 1.70
CA ALA A 23 0.78 -0.58 0.33
C ALA A 23 1.76 0.01 -0.72
N SER A 24 2.52 1.06 -0.38
CA SER A 24 3.64 1.52 -1.21
C SER A 24 4.77 0.50 -1.28
N GLY A 25 4.96 -0.29 -0.22
CA GLY A 25 5.91 -1.40 -0.17
C GLY A 25 5.61 -2.45 -1.25
N LEU A 26 4.33 -2.73 -1.51
CA LEU A 26 3.90 -3.66 -2.56
C LEU A 26 4.36 -3.24 -3.96
N ASP A 27 4.46 -1.93 -4.20
CA ASP A 27 4.86 -1.36 -5.49
C ASP A 27 6.39 -1.24 -5.62
N VAL A 28 7.07 -0.91 -4.52
CA VAL A 28 8.49 -0.51 -4.51
C VAL A 28 9.43 -1.68 -4.21
N SER A 29 9.07 -2.56 -3.28
CA SER A 29 9.94 -3.66 -2.83
C SER A 29 10.39 -4.58 -3.97
N PRO A 30 9.51 -5.02 -4.92
CA PRO A 30 9.96 -5.82 -6.06
C PRO A 30 11.02 -5.11 -6.92
N GLN A 31 10.93 -3.80 -7.06
CA GLN A 31 11.90 -3.01 -7.83
C GLN A 31 13.24 -2.90 -7.12
N ILE A 32 13.24 -2.72 -5.79
CA ILE A 32 14.45 -2.70 -4.97
C ILE A 32 15.15 -4.06 -5.05
N ILE A 33 14.41 -5.15 -4.86
CA ILE A 33 14.92 -6.53 -4.97
C ILE A 33 15.57 -6.74 -6.35
N LYS A 34 14.86 -6.38 -7.43
CA LYS A 34 15.38 -6.51 -8.80
C LYS A 34 16.69 -5.75 -9.02
N LYS A 35 16.83 -4.54 -8.43
CA LYS A 35 18.08 -3.76 -8.52
C LYS A 35 19.23 -4.40 -7.75
N LEU A 36 18.94 -4.98 -6.58
CA LEU A 36 19.94 -5.64 -5.74
C LEU A 36 20.40 -6.97 -6.31
N ASP A 37 19.56 -7.64 -7.10
CA ASP A 37 19.82 -8.99 -7.61
C ASP A 37 21.13 -9.10 -8.41
N ASN A 38 21.51 -8.04 -9.14
CA ASN A 38 22.81 -7.93 -9.83
C ASN A 38 24.03 -8.12 -8.92
N LYS A 39 23.87 -7.90 -7.61
CA LYS A 39 24.91 -8.03 -6.58
C LYS A 39 24.65 -9.20 -5.62
N ARG A 40 23.70 -10.11 -5.92
CA ARG A 40 23.31 -11.24 -5.05
C ARG A 40 24.50 -12.13 -4.61
N LYS A 41 25.54 -12.25 -5.43
CA LYS A 41 26.76 -13.04 -5.10
C LYS A 41 27.53 -12.50 -3.88
N ILE A 42 27.33 -11.23 -3.50
CA ILE A 42 27.87 -10.69 -2.26
C ILE A 42 27.03 -11.27 -1.11
N PRO A 43 27.61 -12.05 -0.16
CA PRO A 43 26.82 -12.80 0.82
C PRO A 43 25.84 -11.95 1.64
N MET A 44 26.22 -10.73 2.01
CA MET A 44 25.35 -9.80 2.73
C MET A 44 24.16 -9.32 1.87
N VAL A 45 24.37 -9.12 0.57
CA VAL A 45 23.31 -8.70 -0.37
C VAL A 45 22.32 -9.83 -0.59
N GLY A 46 22.80 -11.08 -0.72
CA GLY A 46 21.93 -12.26 -0.78
C GLY A 46 20.98 -12.33 0.43
N LYS A 47 21.52 -12.23 1.64
CA LYS A 47 20.71 -12.22 2.88
C LYS A 47 19.72 -11.05 2.93
N LEU A 48 20.11 -9.87 2.46
CA LEU A 48 19.22 -8.72 2.40
C LEU A 48 18.05 -8.96 1.44
N ILE A 49 18.31 -9.53 0.26
CA ILE A 49 17.26 -9.90 -0.70
C ILE A 49 16.29 -10.90 -0.08
N ASP A 50 16.81 -11.95 0.57
CA ASP A 50 15.97 -12.97 1.22
C ASP A 50 15.07 -12.34 2.31
N MET A 51 15.60 -11.41 3.11
CA MET A 51 14.82 -10.70 4.12
C MET A 51 13.77 -9.76 3.50
N LEU A 52 14.10 -9.07 2.41
CA LEU A 52 13.15 -8.22 1.70
C LEU A 52 11.99 -9.02 1.08
N HIS A 53 12.23 -10.26 0.67
CA HIS A 53 11.15 -11.15 0.25
C HIS A 53 10.21 -11.49 1.40
N ILE A 54 10.73 -11.82 2.58
CA ILE A 54 9.90 -12.07 3.78
C ILE A 54 9.03 -10.85 4.09
N ILE A 55 9.65 -9.66 4.16
CA ILE A 55 8.94 -8.40 4.43
C ILE A 55 7.86 -8.13 3.37
N TYR A 56 8.17 -8.37 2.09
CA TYR A 56 7.21 -8.16 1.00
C TYR A 56 5.97 -9.07 1.12
N GLU A 57 6.15 -10.35 1.46
CA GLU A 57 5.02 -11.27 1.65
C GLU A 57 4.17 -10.86 2.87
N GLU A 58 4.79 -10.48 3.98
CA GLU A 58 4.09 -10.00 5.17
C GLU A 58 3.31 -8.71 4.92
N GLU A 59 3.82 -7.84 4.04
CA GLU A 59 3.20 -6.56 3.72
C GLU A 59 1.83 -6.72 3.05
N ILE A 60 1.62 -7.78 2.24
CA ILE A 60 0.31 -8.05 1.63
C ILE A 60 -0.75 -8.25 2.72
N ASP A 61 -0.41 -9.03 3.75
CA ASP A 61 -1.29 -9.31 4.88
C ASP A 61 -1.51 -8.08 5.76
N HIS A 62 -0.49 -7.24 5.97
CA HIS A 62 -0.64 -5.99 6.73
C HIS A 62 -1.62 -5.04 6.05
N VAL A 63 -1.44 -4.82 4.74
CA VAL A 63 -2.32 -3.98 3.95
C VAL A 63 -3.73 -4.54 3.91
N LEU A 64 -3.91 -5.86 3.74
CA LEU A 64 -5.21 -6.53 3.76
C LEU A 64 -5.93 -6.37 5.10
N LYS A 65 -5.21 -6.51 6.22
CA LYS A 65 -5.79 -6.28 7.55
C LYS A 65 -6.23 -4.82 7.71
N GLY A 66 -5.42 -3.87 7.25
CA GLY A 66 -5.79 -2.46 7.23
C GLY A 66 -7.00 -2.15 6.34
N ASP A 67 -7.09 -2.80 5.18
CA ASP A 67 -8.24 -2.71 4.27
C ASP A 67 -9.53 -3.18 4.94
N ARG A 68 -9.50 -4.33 5.60
CA ARG A 68 -10.64 -4.87 6.35
C ARG A 68 -11.11 -3.89 7.43
N TRP A 69 -10.19 -3.32 8.20
CA TRP A 69 -10.53 -2.32 9.23
C TRP A 69 -11.06 -1.02 8.64
N PHE A 70 -10.49 -0.56 7.52
CA PHE A 70 -10.99 0.62 6.81
C PHE A 70 -12.44 0.42 6.36
N LYS A 71 -12.73 -0.71 5.69
CA LYS A 71 -14.08 -1.03 5.21
C LYS A 71 -15.07 -1.17 6.36
N TYR A 72 -14.67 -1.85 7.44
CA TYR A 72 -15.47 -1.94 8.66
C TYR A 72 -15.80 -0.54 9.22
N LEU A 73 -14.83 0.37 9.31
CA LEU A 73 -15.09 1.73 9.81
C LEU A 73 -15.97 2.55 8.86
N CYS A 74 -15.82 2.38 7.54
CA CYS A 74 -16.74 2.98 6.57
C CYS A 74 -18.18 2.53 6.82
N GLU A 75 -18.41 1.23 7.03
CA GLU A 75 -19.73 0.70 7.37
C GLU A 75 -20.26 1.25 8.71
N GLN A 76 -19.43 1.26 9.76
CA GLN A 76 -19.82 1.78 11.08
C GLN A 76 -20.17 3.28 11.04
N GLU A 77 -19.50 4.06 10.20
CA GLU A 77 -19.73 5.49 10.03
C GLU A 77 -20.75 5.81 8.92
N ASN A 78 -21.37 4.79 8.31
CA ASN A 78 -22.29 4.91 7.17
C ASN A 78 -21.71 5.74 5.99
N LYS A 79 -20.44 5.48 5.66
CA LYS A 79 -19.68 6.11 4.59
C LYS A 79 -19.41 5.13 3.45
N SER A 80 -19.37 5.65 2.23
CA SER A 80 -18.86 4.90 1.08
C SER A 80 -17.34 4.73 1.19
N GLU A 81 -16.82 3.59 0.73
CA GLU A 81 -15.38 3.34 0.62
C GLU A 81 -14.66 4.36 -0.29
N ASP A 82 -15.41 5.06 -1.16
CA ASP A 82 -14.87 6.15 -2.00
C ASP A 82 -14.26 7.30 -1.17
N ILE A 83 -14.60 7.42 0.12
CA ILE A 83 -13.98 8.34 1.09
C ILE A 83 -12.46 8.18 1.16
N TYR A 84 -11.93 7.00 0.80
CA TYR A 84 -10.49 6.75 0.71
C TYR A 84 -9.78 7.84 -0.09
N PHE A 85 -10.30 8.21 -1.26
CA PHE A 85 -9.67 9.21 -2.12
C PHE A 85 -9.83 10.64 -1.61
N GLU A 86 -10.94 10.94 -0.93
CA GLU A 86 -11.10 12.22 -0.24
C GLU A 86 -10.09 12.36 0.90
N ILE A 87 -9.84 11.27 1.63
CA ILE A 87 -8.79 11.23 2.65
C ILE A 87 -7.42 11.43 1.99
N LEU A 88 -7.09 10.73 0.90
CA LEU A 88 -5.80 10.95 0.21
C LEU A 88 -5.61 12.40 -0.24
N GLU A 89 -6.67 13.07 -0.69
CA GLU A 89 -6.64 14.49 -1.05
C GLU A 89 -6.34 15.36 0.19
N ARG A 90 -7.05 15.14 1.31
CA ARG A 90 -6.85 15.91 2.57
C ARG A 90 -5.41 15.87 3.11
N TYR A 91 -4.66 14.81 2.80
CA TYR A 91 -3.28 14.63 3.25
C TYR A 91 -2.24 14.90 2.14
N ASP A 92 -2.64 15.50 1.01
CA ASP A 92 -1.77 15.80 -0.14
C ASP A 92 -1.05 14.57 -0.71
N LEU A 93 -1.75 13.43 -0.78
CA LEU A 93 -1.20 12.14 -1.17
C LEU A 93 -1.70 11.65 -2.52
N LEU A 94 -2.83 12.16 -3.01
CA LEU A 94 -3.44 11.73 -4.27
C LEU A 94 -2.58 12.10 -5.49
N HIS A 95 -2.01 13.31 -5.49
CA HIS A 95 -1.22 13.85 -6.60
C HIS A 95 0.26 13.44 -6.56
N LYS A 96 0.68 12.69 -5.54
CA LYS A 96 2.06 12.22 -5.47
C LYS A 96 2.31 11.19 -6.55
N HIS A 97 3.25 11.50 -7.45
CA HIS A 97 3.59 10.65 -8.58
C HIS A 97 3.98 9.22 -8.13
N ARG A 98 3.16 8.25 -8.53
CA ARG A 98 3.40 6.80 -8.36
C ARG A 98 3.78 6.23 -9.73
N PRO A 99 5.08 5.99 -10.02
CA PRO A 99 5.50 5.53 -11.35
C PRO A 99 4.95 4.14 -11.72
N TYR A 100 4.56 3.35 -10.72
CA TYR A 100 4.14 1.97 -10.89
C TYR A 100 3.20 1.56 -9.75
N VAL A 101 2.14 0.81 -10.09
CA VAL A 101 1.22 0.19 -9.13
C VAL A 101 1.22 -1.31 -9.41
N ASN A 102 1.53 -2.11 -8.39
CA ASN A 102 1.54 -3.57 -8.46
C ASN A 102 0.10 -4.10 -8.37
N VAL A 103 -0.53 -4.28 -9.53
CA VAL A 103 -1.95 -4.67 -9.63
C VAL A 103 -2.26 -5.96 -8.89
N SER A 104 -1.43 -7.00 -9.04
CA SER A 104 -1.66 -8.30 -8.39
C SER A 104 -1.62 -8.16 -6.88
N ALA A 105 -0.53 -7.62 -6.33
CA ALA A 105 -0.38 -7.49 -4.88
C ALA A 105 -1.44 -6.56 -4.27
N ARG A 106 -1.85 -5.49 -4.99
CA ARG A 106 -2.94 -4.61 -4.55
C ARG A 106 -4.28 -5.34 -4.52
N LYS A 107 -4.58 -6.20 -5.50
CA LYS A 107 -5.77 -7.06 -5.49
C LYS A 107 -5.74 -8.03 -4.31
N ASP A 108 -4.62 -8.71 -4.10
CA ASP A 108 -4.43 -9.66 -2.99
C ASP A 108 -4.58 -8.95 -1.63
N ALA A 109 -4.18 -7.68 -1.57
CA ALA A 109 -4.35 -6.80 -0.41
C ALA A 109 -5.75 -6.16 -0.27
N GLY A 110 -6.72 -6.53 -1.10
CA GLY A 110 -8.14 -6.14 -0.94
C GLY A 110 -8.60 -4.92 -1.76
N PHE A 111 -7.73 -4.32 -2.59
CA PHE A 111 -8.12 -3.21 -3.45
C PHE A 111 -8.96 -3.68 -4.65
N THR A 112 -9.99 -2.90 -4.97
CA THR A 112 -10.79 -3.09 -6.17
C THR A 112 -10.04 -2.58 -7.41
N CYS A 113 -10.42 -3.08 -8.60
CA CYS A 113 -9.89 -2.55 -9.84
C CYS A 113 -10.22 -1.07 -10.09
N LYS A 114 -11.36 -0.57 -9.56
CA LYS A 114 -11.72 0.86 -9.61
C LYS A 114 -10.67 1.68 -8.86
N GLU A 115 -10.29 1.25 -7.66
CA GLU A 115 -9.29 1.93 -6.84
C GLU A 115 -7.90 1.86 -7.47
N ILE A 116 -7.48 0.68 -7.93
CA ILE A 116 -6.17 0.45 -8.55
C ILE A 116 -5.97 1.35 -9.78
N LYS A 117 -7.00 1.47 -10.64
CA LYS A 117 -6.97 2.38 -11.79
C LYS A 117 -6.89 3.84 -11.37
N ARG A 118 -7.68 4.24 -10.35
CA ARG A 118 -7.67 5.62 -9.83
C ARG A 118 -6.35 5.98 -9.14
N LEU A 119 -5.60 4.98 -8.64
CA LEU A 119 -4.24 5.13 -8.10
C LEU A 119 -3.16 5.23 -9.19
N GLY A 120 -3.50 5.07 -10.47
CA GLY A 120 -2.60 5.29 -11.61
C GLY A 120 -2.26 4.05 -12.44
N ALA A 121 -2.82 2.88 -12.14
CA ALA A 121 -2.65 1.71 -13.01
C ALA A 121 -3.40 1.90 -14.34
N LYS A 122 -2.73 1.63 -15.46
CA LYS A 122 -3.36 1.69 -16.80
C LYS A 122 -4.43 0.60 -16.98
N GLU A 123 -4.15 -0.59 -16.46
CA GLU A 123 -4.97 -1.77 -16.61
C GLU A 123 -5.13 -2.48 -15.27
N CYS A 124 -6.20 -3.26 -15.15
CA CYS A 124 -6.45 -4.12 -14.00
C CYS A 124 -7.02 -5.44 -14.52
N SER A 125 -6.13 -6.25 -15.11
CA SER A 125 -6.42 -7.64 -15.51
C SER A 125 -6.29 -8.57 -14.31
#